data_AF-R5PTC7-F1
#
_entry.id   AF-R5PTC7-F1
#
_cell.length_a   1.000
_cell.length_b   1.000
_cell.length_c   1.000
_cell.angle_alpha   90.00
_cell.angle_beta   90.00
_cell.angle_gamma   90.00
#
_symmetry.space_group_name_H-M   'P 1'
#
loop_
_entity.id
_entity.type
_entity.pdbx_description
1 polymer ?
#
loop_
_entity_poly.entity_id
_entity_poly.type
_entity_poly.pdbx_seq_one_letter_code
_entity_poly.pdbx_strand_id
1 'polypeptide(L)'
;MFSKEMEALIAASIEDGILTEQEKRVLVKRAEKEGIDLDELEVYIQSMLQKQQKAKMAAEQPEENKRETWQGKVVKCPNCGAPIEPGIAKCLSCGYAFSGIKANNTAKELAQQLNDINANSQITDKIAAISMTISSFPIPTTKEDYLELMILLQTGMKTSGYQDLSLPAVYKSKLEECISKAQTSFAHDPLVVQQIAQAKQAIEEKIARDKKGAMIGLGCMAVGGLLILIFFICSFMGCFD
;
A
#
# COMPACT_ATOMS: atom_id res chain seq x y z
N MET A 1 18.45 13.85 45.93
CA MET A 1 19.54 13.78 44.94
C MET A 1 20.78 13.30 45.67
N PHE A 2 21.44 12.27 45.18
CA PHE A 2 22.55 11.64 45.90
C PHE A 2 23.83 12.48 45.81
N SER A 3 24.81 12.15 46.65
CA SER A 3 26.14 12.74 46.54
C SER A 3 26.76 12.36 45.18
N LYS A 4 27.61 13.23 44.62
CA LYS A 4 28.29 12.95 43.34
C LYS A 4 29.13 11.67 43.38
N GLU A 5 29.68 11.34 44.55
CA GLU A 5 30.43 10.10 44.77
C GLU A 5 29.54 8.87 44.73
N MET A 6 28.34 8.95 45.32
CA MET A 6 27.37 7.86 45.30
C MET A 6 26.83 7.64 43.88
N GLU A 7 26.51 8.71 43.14
CA GLU A 7 26.07 8.60 41.73
C GLU A 7 27.14 7.98 40.83
N ALA A 8 28.42 8.33 41.03
CA ALA A 8 29.53 7.74 40.30
C ALA A 8 29.69 6.24 40.61
N LEU A 9 29.53 5.85 41.87
CA LEU A 9 29.58 4.45 42.29
C LEU A 9 28.41 3.63 41.72
N ILE A 10 27.20 4.21 41.71
CA ILE A 10 26.02 3.60 41.08
C ILE A 10 26.23 3.43 39.58
N ALA A 11 26.75 4.45 38.88
CA ALA A 11 27.01 4.40 37.45
C ALA A 11 28.03 3.32 37.08
N ALA A 12 29.13 3.21 37.83
CA ALA A 12 30.15 2.17 37.62
C ALA A 12 29.59 0.77 37.89
N SER A 13 28.75 0.59 38.91
CA SER A 13 28.17 -0.71 39.27
C SER A 13 27.09 -1.19 38.29
N ILE A 14 26.56 -0.30 37.45
CA ILE A 14 25.48 -0.60 36.50
C ILE A 14 26.01 -0.61 35.05
N GLU A 15 27.30 -0.40 34.82
CA GLU A 15 27.92 -0.32 33.48
C GLU A 15 27.61 -1.56 32.62
N ASP A 16 27.65 -2.75 33.23
CA ASP A 16 27.36 -4.01 32.54
C ASP A 16 25.86 -4.26 32.34
N GLY A 17 24.99 -3.43 32.94
CA GLY A 17 23.53 -3.53 32.90
C GLY A 17 22.95 -4.64 33.80
N ILE A 18 23.78 -5.25 34.63
CA ILE A 18 23.40 -6.25 35.64
C ILE A 18 23.98 -5.79 36.97
N LEU A 19 23.14 -5.64 37.99
CA LEU A 19 23.60 -5.34 39.35
C LEU A 19 23.77 -6.66 40.11
N THR A 20 24.99 -6.98 40.51
CA THR A 20 25.27 -8.17 41.32
C THR A 20 24.90 -7.97 42.79
N GLU A 21 24.66 -9.07 43.51
CA GLU A 21 24.42 -9.04 44.96
C GLU A 21 25.61 -8.48 45.76
N GLN A 22 26.83 -8.53 45.21
CA GLN A 22 28.00 -7.95 45.85
C GLN A 22 27.98 -6.42 45.74
N GLU A 23 27.69 -5.89 44.55
CA GLU A 23 27.57 -4.45 44.30
C GLU A 23 26.40 -3.84 45.06
N LYS A 24 25.24 -4.53 45.07
CA LYS A 24 24.06 -4.11 45.85
C LYS A 24 24.41 -3.92 47.33
N ARG A 25 25.17 -4.84 47.93
CA ARG A 25 25.59 -4.75 49.34
C ARG A 25 26.56 -3.58 49.59
N VAL A 26 27.43 -3.26 48.63
CA VAL A 26 28.35 -2.12 48.75
C VAL A 26 27.59 -0.79 48.68
N LEU A 27 26.63 -0.68 47.75
CA LEU A 27 25.78 0.50 47.61
C LEU A 27 24.93 0.75 48.86
N VAL A 28 24.28 -0.29 49.40
CA VAL A 28 23.49 -0.19 50.64
C VAL A 28 24.35 0.28 51.82
N LYS A 29 25.54 -0.32 52.02
CA LYS A 29 26.45 0.10 53.10
C LYS A 29 26.93 1.55 52.96
N ARG A 30 27.08 2.05 51.73
CA ARG A 30 27.46 3.45 51.48
C ARG A 30 26.29 4.38 51.73
N ALA A 31 25.10 3.99 51.29
CA ALA A 31 23.86 4.73 51.51
C ALA A 31 23.53 4.89 53.00
N GLU A 32 23.65 3.82 53.79
CA GLU A 32 23.48 3.86 55.25
C GLU A 32 24.44 4.84 55.92
N LYS A 33 25.70 4.90 55.46
CA LYS A 33 26.71 5.84 55.98
C LYS A 33 26.41 7.29 55.62
N GLU A 34 25.76 7.52 54.48
CA GLU A 34 25.35 8.84 54.01
C GLU A 34 23.95 9.23 54.50
N GLY A 35 23.28 8.37 55.26
CA GLY A 35 21.92 8.60 55.77
C GLY A 35 20.86 8.63 54.66
N ILE A 36 21.13 7.93 53.55
CA ILE A 36 20.24 7.83 52.39
C ILE A 36 19.18 6.76 52.66
N ASP A 37 17.94 7.06 52.29
CA ASP A 37 16.82 6.12 52.34
C ASP A 37 17.03 4.95 51.36
N LEU A 38 16.84 3.72 51.86
CA LEU A 38 17.10 2.50 51.08
C LEU A 38 16.07 2.29 49.96
N ASP A 39 14.82 2.69 50.18
CA ASP A 39 13.76 2.55 49.19
C ASP A 39 13.96 3.56 48.04
N GLU A 40 14.36 4.80 48.37
CA GLU A 40 14.74 5.80 47.36
C GLU A 40 15.93 5.35 46.51
N LEU A 41 16.93 4.72 47.14
CA LEU A 41 18.08 4.16 46.45
C LEU A 41 17.67 3.05 45.47
N GLU A 42 16.81 2.13 45.89
CA GLU A 42 16.33 1.03 45.05
C GLU A 42 15.56 1.55 43.82
N VAL A 43 14.64 2.49 44.02
CA VAL A 43 13.88 3.10 42.92
C VAL A 43 14.81 3.79 41.91
N TYR A 44 15.85 4.48 42.40
CA TYR A 44 16.81 5.14 41.51
C TYR A 44 17.64 4.14 40.70
N ILE A 45 18.16 3.10 41.35
CA ILE A 45 18.93 2.04 40.68
C ILE A 45 18.09 1.36 39.60
N GLN A 46 16.82 1.06 39.89
CA GLN A 46 15.88 0.49 38.91
C GLN A 46 15.65 1.43 37.72
N SER A 47 15.49 2.74 37.96
CA SER A 47 15.35 3.74 36.89
C SER A 47 16.58 3.78 35.98
N MET A 48 17.77 3.68 36.56
CA MET A 48 19.03 3.67 35.80
C MET A 48 19.23 2.38 34.99
N LEU A 49 18.92 1.21 35.58
CA LEU A 49 18.92 -0.08 34.87
C LEU A 49 17.94 -0.07 33.70
N GLN A 50 16.73 0.46 33.88
CA GLN A 50 15.75 0.60 32.81
C GLN A 50 16.23 1.54 31.69
N LYS A 51 16.89 2.65 32.03
CA LYS A 51 17.46 3.57 31.02
C LYS A 51 18.54 2.87 30.19
N GLN A 52 19.41 2.08 30.84
CA GLN A 52 20.42 1.30 30.13
C GLN A 52 19.81 0.19 29.28
N GLN A 53 18.83 -0.55 29.79
CA GLN A 53 18.13 -1.57 29.00
C GLN A 53 17.42 -0.95 27.79
N LYS A 54 16.74 0.19 27.95
CA LYS A 54 16.14 0.92 26.84
C LYS A 54 17.18 1.41 25.83
N ALA A 55 18.35 1.86 26.30
CA ALA A 55 19.45 2.27 25.42
C ALA A 55 20.09 1.09 24.67
N LYS A 56 20.30 -0.05 25.33
CA LYS A 56 20.78 -1.30 24.70
C LYS A 56 19.74 -1.83 23.72
N MET A 57 18.45 -1.87 24.07
CA MET A 57 17.36 -2.24 23.17
C MET A 57 17.20 -1.27 21.99
N ALA A 58 17.52 0.01 22.16
CA ALA A 58 17.57 0.99 21.07
C ALA A 58 18.81 0.82 20.17
N ALA A 59 19.93 0.36 20.73
CA ALA A 59 21.16 0.07 19.99
C ALA A 59 21.17 -1.33 19.32
N GLU A 60 20.41 -2.28 19.87
CA GLU A 60 20.22 -3.65 19.38
C GLU A 60 18.91 -3.83 18.60
N GLN A 61 18.17 -2.74 18.31
CA GLN A 61 17.17 -2.83 17.25
C GLN A 61 17.89 -3.34 15.99
N PRO A 62 17.35 -4.36 15.30
CA PRO A 62 17.81 -4.66 13.96
C PRO A 62 17.74 -3.35 13.17
N GLU A 63 18.75 -3.07 12.35
CA GLU A 63 18.76 -1.96 11.40
C GLU A 63 17.60 -2.09 10.38
N GLU A 64 16.34 -1.97 10.82
CA GLU A 64 15.14 -1.97 9.98
C GLU A 64 14.84 -0.58 9.41
N ASN A 65 15.70 0.41 9.69
CA ASN A 65 15.57 1.73 9.08
C ASN A 65 16.92 2.37 8.76
N LYS A 66 17.84 1.56 8.26
CA LYS A 66 18.92 2.08 7.44
C LYS A 66 18.60 1.70 6.01
N ARG A 67 18.11 2.70 5.28
CA ARG A 67 18.06 2.72 3.81
C ARG A 67 19.50 2.73 3.31
N GLU A 68 20.24 1.67 3.57
CA GLU A 68 21.53 1.43 2.94
C GLU A 68 21.21 0.96 1.52
N THR A 69 21.21 1.95 0.64
CA THR A 69 21.41 1.84 -0.80
C THR A 69 21.97 0.49 -1.24
N TRP A 70 21.18 -0.23 -2.03
CA TRP A 70 21.54 -1.41 -2.83
C TRP A 70 22.61 -1.13 -3.90
N GLN A 71 23.44 -0.12 -3.70
CA GLN A 71 24.51 0.28 -4.60
C GLN A 71 25.79 -0.42 -4.15
N GLY A 72 26.02 -1.63 -4.68
CA GLY A 72 27.35 -2.26 -4.68
C GLY A 72 27.49 -3.61 -3.94
N LYS A 73 26.47 -4.12 -3.27
CA LYS A 73 26.52 -5.47 -2.64
C LYS A 73 25.95 -6.51 -3.59
N VAL A 74 26.81 -7.35 -4.18
CA VAL A 74 26.39 -8.50 -4.99
C VAL A 74 25.78 -9.56 -4.07
N VAL A 75 24.45 -9.64 -4.04
CA VAL A 75 23.73 -10.66 -3.28
C VAL A 75 23.79 -11.98 -4.06
N LYS A 76 24.19 -13.06 -3.39
CA LYS A 76 24.31 -14.39 -3.99
C LYS A 76 23.12 -15.27 -3.61
N CYS A 77 22.74 -16.18 -4.51
CA CYS A 77 21.68 -17.15 -4.27
C CYS A 77 22.06 -18.13 -3.16
N PRO A 78 21.20 -18.34 -2.14
CA PRO A 78 21.49 -19.25 -1.04
C PRO A 78 21.50 -20.72 -1.49
N ASN A 79 20.89 -21.03 -2.64
CA ASN A 79 20.83 -22.40 -3.16
C ASN A 79 21.97 -22.74 -4.14
N CYS A 80 22.43 -21.79 -4.97
CA CYS A 80 23.44 -22.08 -6.01
C CYS A 80 24.63 -21.12 -6.06
N GLY A 81 24.64 -20.06 -5.26
CA GLY A 81 25.73 -19.08 -5.21
C GLY A 81 25.78 -18.08 -6.39
N ALA A 82 24.89 -18.19 -7.37
CA ALA A 82 24.82 -17.25 -8.48
C ALA A 82 24.47 -15.82 -8.01
N PRO A 83 25.05 -14.76 -8.61
CA PRO A 83 24.68 -13.38 -8.30
C PRO A 83 23.22 -13.10 -8.68
N ILE A 84 22.50 -12.37 -7.83
CA ILE A 84 21.09 -12.04 -8.00
C ILE A 84 20.95 -10.54 -8.15
N GLU A 85 20.16 -10.11 -9.13
CA GLU A 85 19.74 -8.72 -9.24
C GLU A 85 18.59 -8.41 -8.25
N PRO A 86 18.54 -7.19 -7.67
CA PRO A 86 17.48 -6.82 -6.75
C PRO A 86 16.09 -6.99 -7.38
N GLY A 87 15.13 -7.59 -6.66
CA GLY A 87 13.73 -7.69 -7.08
C GLY A 87 13.36 -8.95 -7.88
N ILE A 88 14.30 -9.87 -8.11
CA ILE A 88 13.99 -11.15 -8.77
C ILE A 88 13.37 -12.13 -7.75
N ALA A 89 12.18 -12.68 -8.07
CA ALA A 89 11.46 -13.63 -7.21
C ALA A 89 11.97 -15.08 -7.27
N LYS A 90 12.70 -15.45 -8.33
CA LYS A 90 13.28 -16.79 -8.50
C LYS A 90 14.66 -16.72 -9.13
N CYS A 91 15.62 -17.49 -8.62
CA CYS A 91 16.97 -17.52 -9.18
C CYS A 91 16.97 -18.00 -10.64
N LEU A 92 17.51 -17.19 -11.55
CA LEU A 92 17.61 -17.51 -12.99
C LEU A 92 18.55 -18.70 -13.28
N SER A 93 19.49 -19.00 -12.38
CA SER A 93 20.47 -20.08 -12.56
C SER A 93 20.01 -21.44 -12.03
N CYS A 94 19.20 -21.49 -10.97
CA CYS A 94 18.82 -22.76 -10.33
C CYS A 94 17.32 -22.91 -10.02
N GLY A 95 16.51 -21.90 -10.29
CA GLY A 95 15.06 -21.95 -10.06
C GLY A 95 14.62 -21.79 -8.60
N TYR A 96 15.53 -21.55 -7.65
CA TYR A 96 15.20 -21.33 -6.24
C TYR A 96 14.29 -20.11 -6.05
N ALA A 97 13.13 -20.30 -5.42
CA ALA A 97 12.19 -19.22 -5.12
C ALA A 97 12.58 -18.50 -3.82
N PHE A 98 12.73 -17.18 -3.88
CA PHE A 98 13.08 -16.38 -2.71
C PHE A 98 11.83 -16.09 -1.88
N SER A 99 11.72 -16.77 -0.74
CA SER A 99 10.66 -16.55 0.24
C SER A 99 11.05 -15.40 1.16
N GLY A 100 10.42 -14.24 1.04
CA GLY A 100 10.71 -13.06 1.87
C GLY A 100 10.69 -11.72 1.13
N ILE A 101 10.56 -11.73 -0.20
CA ILE A 101 10.06 -10.55 -0.92
C ILE A 101 8.64 -10.37 -0.41
N LYS A 102 8.37 -9.31 0.37
CA LYS A 102 6.98 -8.91 0.68
C LYS A 102 6.28 -8.85 -0.67
N ALA A 103 5.41 -9.81 -0.95
CA ALA A 103 4.41 -9.68 -2.00
C ALA A 103 3.79 -8.31 -1.77
N ASN A 104 3.98 -7.42 -2.73
CA ASN A 104 3.53 -6.07 -2.58
C ASN A 104 2.03 -6.18 -2.76
N ASN A 105 1.27 -6.35 -1.67
CA ASN A 105 -0.19 -6.57 -1.70
C ASN A 105 -0.95 -5.33 -2.23
N THR A 106 -0.37 -4.55 -3.14
CA THR A 106 -0.84 -3.31 -3.74
C THR A 106 -2.26 -3.49 -4.30
N ALA A 107 -2.53 -4.60 -5.00
CA ALA A 107 -3.88 -4.87 -5.51
C ALA A 107 -4.90 -5.07 -4.37
N LYS A 108 -4.52 -5.79 -3.32
CA LYS A 108 -5.35 -6.05 -2.14
C LYS A 108 -5.56 -4.78 -1.31
N GLU A 109 -4.54 -3.96 -1.16
CA GLU A 109 -4.60 -2.67 -0.46
C GLU A 109 -5.54 -1.70 -1.20
N LEU A 110 -5.45 -1.63 -2.53
CA LEU A 110 -6.38 -0.84 -3.34
C LEU A 110 -7.82 -1.36 -3.17
N ALA A 111 -8.03 -2.68 -3.26
CA ALA A 111 -9.34 -3.29 -3.07
C ALA A 111 -9.94 -2.93 -1.71
N GLN A 112 -9.12 -2.98 -0.65
CA GLN A 112 -9.53 -2.63 0.69
C GLN A 112 -9.90 -1.16 0.82
N GLN A 113 -9.06 -0.25 0.32
CA GLN A 113 -9.35 1.19 0.34
C GLN A 113 -10.64 1.54 -0.40
N LEU A 114 -10.89 0.91 -1.56
CA LEU A 114 -12.14 1.09 -2.30
C LEU A 114 -13.36 0.59 -1.52
N ASN A 115 -13.24 -0.57 -0.86
CA ASN A 115 -14.31 -1.10 -0.03
C ASN A 115 -14.59 -0.22 1.19
N ASP A 116 -13.55 0.31 1.83
CA ASP A 116 -13.68 1.22 2.98
C ASP A 116 -14.38 2.52 2.57
N ILE A 117 -14.05 3.09 1.41
CA ILE A 117 -14.75 4.26 0.86
C ILE A 117 -16.22 3.95 0.58
N ASN A 118 -16.50 2.79 0.01
CA ASN A 118 -17.86 2.36 -0.30
C ASN A 118 -18.69 2.10 0.97
N ALA A 119 -18.10 1.48 2.00
CA ALA A 119 -18.76 1.16 3.25
C ALA A 119 -18.96 2.39 4.15
N ASN A 120 -18.10 3.41 4.04
CA ASN A 120 -18.18 4.60 4.85
C ASN A 120 -19.40 5.46 4.45
N SER A 121 -20.35 5.63 5.37
CA SER A 121 -21.54 6.45 5.18
C SER A 121 -21.30 7.95 5.32
N GLN A 122 -20.16 8.36 5.90
CA GLN A 122 -19.79 9.77 6.09
C GLN A 122 -19.21 10.40 4.82
N ILE A 123 -18.77 9.59 3.86
CA ILE A 123 -18.25 10.08 2.58
C ILE A 123 -19.44 10.41 1.67
N THR A 124 -19.70 11.69 1.48
CA THR A 124 -20.76 12.22 0.61
C THR A 124 -20.39 12.08 -0.87
N ASP A 125 -19.15 12.38 -1.23
CA ASP A 125 -18.63 12.26 -2.60
C ASP A 125 -17.74 11.01 -2.78
N LYS A 126 -18.38 9.84 -2.70
CA LYS A 126 -17.68 8.54 -2.91
C LYS A 126 -16.98 8.47 -4.26
N ILE A 127 -17.59 9.04 -5.28
CA ILE A 127 -17.10 9.10 -6.67
C ILE A 127 -15.74 9.79 -6.73
N ALA A 128 -15.63 10.97 -6.11
CA ALA A 128 -14.39 11.74 -6.08
C ALA A 128 -13.31 11.03 -5.26
N ALA A 129 -13.67 10.47 -4.11
CA ALA A 129 -12.75 9.73 -3.25
C ALA A 129 -12.17 8.49 -3.94
N ILE A 130 -13.02 7.70 -4.61
CA ILE A 130 -12.61 6.54 -5.41
C ILE A 130 -11.70 6.98 -6.57
N SER A 131 -12.10 8.04 -7.28
CA SER A 131 -11.33 8.55 -8.42
C SER A 131 -9.93 9.01 -8.03
N MET A 132 -9.81 9.73 -6.92
CA MET A 132 -8.53 10.18 -6.36
C MET A 132 -7.67 8.99 -5.92
N THR A 133 -8.28 8.02 -5.24
CA THR A 133 -7.58 6.82 -4.75
C THR A 133 -6.99 6.01 -5.90
N ILE A 134 -7.77 5.72 -6.94
CA ILE A 134 -7.30 4.95 -8.11
C ILE A 134 -6.19 5.69 -8.86
N SER A 135 -6.36 7.00 -9.09
CA SER A 135 -5.42 7.78 -9.88
C SER A 135 -4.06 7.90 -9.20
N SER A 136 -4.05 8.13 -7.88
CA SER A 136 -2.82 8.30 -7.09
C SER A 136 -2.13 6.99 -6.69
N PHE A 137 -2.76 5.84 -6.96
CA PHE A 137 -2.25 4.56 -6.49
C PHE A 137 -0.93 4.16 -7.18
N PRO A 138 0.08 3.68 -6.45
CA PRO A 138 1.37 3.30 -7.03
C PRO A 138 1.24 2.03 -7.89
N ILE A 139 1.95 1.98 -9.02
CA ILE A 139 1.99 0.77 -9.86
C ILE A 139 2.98 -0.24 -9.25
N PRO A 140 2.55 -1.47 -8.96
CA PRO A 140 3.40 -2.54 -8.42
C PRO A 140 4.58 -2.84 -9.36
N THR A 141 5.63 -3.42 -8.76
CA THR A 141 6.87 -3.80 -9.44
C THR A 141 7.02 -5.32 -9.60
N THR A 142 6.21 -6.08 -8.89
CA THR A 142 6.11 -7.54 -8.89
C THR A 142 5.11 -8.01 -9.95
N LYS A 143 5.40 -9.16 -10.58
CA LYS A 143 4.58 -9.70 -11.66
C LYS A 143 3.18 -10.08 -11.17
N GLU A 144 3.10 -10.77 -10.04
CA GLU A 144 1.85 -11.30 -9.48
C GLU A 144 0.90 -10.16 -9.12
N ASP A 145 1.40 -9.16 -8.38
CA ASP A 145 0.60 -8.01 -7.95
C ASP A 145 0.18 -7.13 -9.13
N TYR A 146 1.00 -7.08 -10.19
CA TYR A 146 0.66 -6.40 -11.43
C TYR A 146 -0.52 -7.07 -12.15
N LEU A 147 -0.54 -8.40 -12.22
CA LEU A 147 -1.65 -9.16 -12.80
C LEU A 147 -2.95 -9.00 -11.99
N GLU A 148 -2.86 -9.07 -10.66
CA GLU A 148 -4.01 -8.87 -9.77
C GLU A 148 -4.57 -7.44 -9.89
N LEU A 149 -3.70 -6.44 -9.95
CA LEU A 149 -4.11 -5.04 -10.13
C LEU A 149 -4.83 -4.86 -11.47
N MET A 150 -4.31 -5.43 -12.56
CA MET A 150 -4.98 -5.36 -13.87
C MET A 150 -6.38 -5.96 -13.84
N ILE A 151 -6.56 -7.12 -13.22
CA ILE A 151 -7.85 -7.79 -13.11
C ILE A 151 -8.82 -6.94 -12.28
N LEU A 152 -8.37 -6.36 -11.17
CA LEU A 152 -9.16 -5.48 -10.33
C LEU A 152 -9.64 -4.25 -11.11
N LEU A 153 -8.74 -3.59 -11.83
CA LEU A 153 -9.08 -2.40 -12.63
C LEU A 153 -10.04 -2.73 -13.78
N GLN A 154 -9.82 -3.86 -14.47
CA GLN A 154 -10.75 -4.34 -15.51
C GLN A 154 -12.13 -4.64 -14.95
N THR A 155 -12.20 -5.26 -13.78
CA THR A 155 -13.46 -5.58 -13.11
C THR A 155 -14.19 -4.31 -12.72
N GLY A 156 -13.50 -3.37 -12.06
CA GLY A 156 -14.06 -2.06 -11.69
C GLY A 156 -14.58 -1.26 -12.88
N MET A 157 -13.89 -1.31 -14.02
CA MET A 157 -14.35 -0.71 -15.28
C MET A 157 -15.67 -1.33 -15.79
N LYS A 158 -15.89 -2.63 -15.58
CA LYS A 158 -17.10 -3.35 -16.01
C LYS A 158 -18.26 -3.22 -15.02
N THR A 159 -17.96 -3.20 -13.72
CA THR A 159 -18.96 -3.25 -12.65
C THR A 159 -19.36 -1.88 -12.11
N SER A 160 -18.61 -0.82 -12.42
CA SER A 160 -18.99 0.55 -12.09
C SER A 160 -20.39 0.85 -12.64
N GLY A 161 -21.30 1.21 -11.72
CA GLY A 161 -22.73 1.29 -11.97
C GLY A 161 -23.11 2.31 -13.05
N TYR A 162 -24.22 2.03 -13.73
CA TYR A 162 -24.76 2.79 -14.87
C TYR A 162 -25.00 4.30 -14.58
N GLN A 163 -25.10 4.70 -13.31
CA GLN A 163 -25.36 6.10 -12.94
C GLN A 163 -24.11 7.00 -12.96
N ASP A 164 -22.91 6.43 -13.13
CA ASP A 164 -21.68 7.17 -12.90
C ASP A 164 -20.73 7.07 -14.11
N LEU A 165 -20.91 8.01 -15.05
CA LEU A 165 -20.18 8.03 -16.31
C LEU A 165 -18.66 8.28 -16.12
N SER A 166 -18.26 8.81 -14.96
CA SER A 166 -16.90 9.28 -14.67
C SER A 166 -15.95 8.18 -14.20
N LEU A 167 -16.41 7.30 -13.30
CA LEU A 167 -15.60 6.25 -12.69
C LEU A 167 -14.96 5.29 -13.70
N PRO A 168 -15.70 4.75 -14.69
CA PRO A 168 -15.13 3.82 -15.66
C PRO A 168 -13.97 4.42 -16.47
N ALA A 169 -13.97 5.74 -16.69
CA ALA A 169 -12.88 6.42 -17.36
C ALA A 169 -11.61 6.45 -16.49
N VAL A 170 -11.76 6.63 -15.17
CA VAL A 170 -10.63 6.60 -14.22
C VAL A 170 -9.99 5.22 -14.16
N TYR A 171 -10.80 4.16 -14.03
CA TYR A 171 -10.31 2.77 -14.09
C TYR A 171 -9.57 2.48 -15.40
N LYS A 172 -10.13 2.95 -16.53
CA LYS A 172 -9.50 2.82 -17.84
C LYS A 172 -8.13 3.50 -17.89
N SER A 173 -8.04 4.77 -17.51
CA SER A 173 -6.78 5.52 -17.54
C SER A 173 -5.70 4.85 -16.69
N LYS A 174 -6.07 4.36 -15.50
CA LYS A 174 -5.11 3.66 -14.63
C LYS A 174 -4.68 2.31 -15.19
N LEU A 175 -5.59 1.59 -15.85
CA LEU A 175 -5.29 0.34 -16.53
C LEU A 175 -4.35 0.56 -17.72
N GLU A 176 -4.52 1.63 -18.49
CA GLU A 176 -3.61 2.01 -19.58
C GLU A 176 -2.21 2.35 -19.07
N GLU A 177 -2.10 3.07 -17.94
CA GLU A 177 -0.83 3.37 -17.27
C GLU A 177 -0.11 2.07 -16.86
N CYS A 178 -0.85 1.14 -16.26
CA CYS A 178 -0.34 -0.18 -15.92
C CYS A 178 0.18 -0.88 -17.18
N ILE A 179 -0.66 -1.01 -18.22
CA ILE A 179 -0.32 -1.70 -19.47
C ILE A 179 0.97 -1.17 -20.07
N SER A 180 1.13 0.15 -20.14
CA SER A 180 2.34 0.79 -20.66
C SER A 180 3.59 0.37 -19.89
N LYS A 181 3.50 0.37 -18.56
CA LYS A 181 4.61 -0.04 -17.69
C LYS A 181 4.92 -1.53 -17.81
N ALA A 182 3.93 -2.40 -17.94
CA ALA A 182 4.18 -3.83 -18.13
C ALA A 182 4.66 -4.23 -19.52
N GLN A 183 4.22 -3.52 -20.57
CA GLN A 183 4.81 -3.72 -21.89
C GLN A 183 6.31 -3.44 -21.88
N THR A 184 6.75 -2.47 -21.06
CA THR A 184 8.17 -2.15 -20.90
C THR A 184 8.89 -3.16 -19.98
N SER A 185 8.26 -3.55 -18.87
CA SER A 185 8.89 -4.34 -17.81
C SER A 185 8.84 -5.86 -18.04
N PHE A 186 7.84 -6.35 -18.80
CA PHE A 186 7.52 -7.78 -18.95
C PHE A 186 7.28 -8.19 -20.41
N ALA A 187 7.93 -7.54 -21.37
CA ALA A 187 7.70 -7.73 -22.82
C ALA A 187 7.73 -9.20 -23.32
N HIS A 188 8.41 -10.09 -22.60
CA HIS A 188 8.64 -11.48 -23.00
C HIS A 188 7.83 -12.49 -22.16
N ASP A 189 7.01 -12.01 -21.22
CA ASP A 189 6.22 -12.88 -20.35
C ASP A 189 4.86 -13.22 -20.98
N PRO A 190 4.61 -14.48 -21.38
CA PRO A 190 3.42 -14.84 -22.13
C PRO A 190 2.12 -14.60 -21.34
N LEU A 191 2.15 -14.75 -20.01
CA LEU A 191 0.97 -14.53 -19.17
C LEU A 191 0.63 -13.05 -19.07
N VAL A 192 1.64 -12.19 -18.92
CA VAL A 192 1.44 -10.73 -18.87
C VAL A 192 0.98 -10.20 -20.23
N VAL A 193 1.58 -10.68 -21.32
CA VAL A 193 1.17 -10.32 -22.69
C VAL A 193 -0.28 -10.73 -22.97
N GLN A 194 -0.69 -11.93 -22.57
CA GLN A 194 -2.07 -12.38 -22.70
C GLN A 194 -3.04 -11.48 -21.91
N GLN A 195 -2.71 -11.14 -20.66
CA GLN A 195 -3.56 -10.26 -19.84
C GLN A 195 -3.64 -8.85 -20.40
N ILE A 196 -2.57 -8.32 -20.98
CA ILE A 196 -2.59 -7.05 -21.71
C ILE A 196 -3.54 -7.12 -22.90
N ALA A 197 -3.51 -8.21 -23.68
CA ALA A 197 -4.43 -8.37 -24.81
C ALA A 197 -5.90 -8.38 -24.36
N GLN A 198 -6.20 -9.13 -23.29
CA GLN A 198 -7.55 -9.17 -22.71
C GLN A 198 -8.01 -7.80 -22.17
N ALA A 199 -7.11 -7.07 -21.53
CA ALA A 199 -7.38 -5.72 -21.03
C ALA A 199 -7.74 -4.76 -22.17
N LYS A 200 -6.95 -4.78 -23.25
CA LYS A 200 -7.18 -3.93 -24.43
C LYS A 200 -8.51 -4.26 -25.12
N GLN A 201 -8.82 -5.54 -25.29
CA GLN A 201 -10.12 -5.98 -25.84
C GLN A 201 -11.29 -5.46 -24.98
N ALA A 202 -11.20 -5.57 -23.65
CA ALA A 202 -12.25 -5.09 -22.76
C ALA A 202 -12.45 -3.55 -22.86
N ILE A 203 -11.37 -2.79 -23.08
CA ILE A 203 -11.43 -1.34 -23.32
C ILE A 203 -12.13 -1.05 -24.66
N GLU A 204 -11.73 -1.74 -25.73
CA GLU A 204 -12.31 -1.56 -27.08
C GLU A 204 -13.80 -1.90 -27.11
N GLU A 205 -14.20 -3.01 -26.48
CA GLU A 205 -15.61 -3.41 -26.35
C GLU A 205 -16.43 -2.35 -25.62
N LYS A 206 -15.88 -1.73 -24.58
CA LYS A 206 -16.57 -0.67 -23.84
C LYS A 206 -16.73 0.59 -24.71
N ILE A 207 -15.68 1.01 -25.39
CA ILE A 207 -15.73 2.14 -26.34
C ILE A 207 -16.78 1.88 -27.44
N ALA A 208 -16.82 0.65 -27.98
CA ALA A 208 -17.79 0.27 -29.00
C ALA A 208 -19.24 0.29 -28.48
N ARG A 209 -19.47 -0.17 -27.25
CA ARG A 209 -20.79 -0.10 -26.58
C ARG A 209 -21.21 1.35 -26.35
N ASP A 210 -20.32 2.19 -25.84
CA ASP A 210 -20.60 3.61 -25.55
C ASP A 210 -20.97 4.35 -26.85
N LYS A 211 -20.26 4.11 -27.96
CA LYS A 211 -20.59 4.67 -29.29
C LYS A 211 -21.96 4.21 -29.80
N LYS A 212 -22.28 2.91 -29.68
CA LYS A 212 -23.58 2.36 -30.10
C LYS A 212 -24.73 2.94 -29.28
N GLY A 213 -24.56 3.07 -27.96
CA GLY A 213 -25.55 3.68 -27.07
C GLY A 213 -25.83 5.14 -27.43
N ALA A 214 -24.79 5.93 -27.69
CA ALA A 214 -24.94 7.31 -28.12
C ALA A 214 -25.69 7.44 -29.45
N MET A 215 -25.38 6.59 -30.44
CA MET A 215 -26.06 6.58 -31.74
C MET A 215 -27.55 6.22 -31.63
N ILE A 216 -27.90 5.22 -30.80
CA ILE A 216 -29.31 4.82 -30.57
C ILE A 216 -30.07 5.94 -29.86
N GLY A 217 -29.48 6.55 -28.82
CA GLY A 217 -30.11 7.64 -28.07
C GLY A 217 -30.42 8.85 -28.95
N LEU A 218 -29.49 9.24 -29.83
CA LEU A 218 -29.69 10.35 -30.76
C LEU A 218 -30.79 10.06 -31.78
N GLY A 219 -30.88 8.81 -32.27
CA GLY A 219 -31.94 8.36 -33.16
C GLY A 219 -33.32 8.39 -32.50
N CYS A 220 -33.45 7.90 -31.26
CA CYS A 220 -34.71 7.91 -30.52
C CYS A 220 -35.21 9.33 -30.23
N MET A 221 -34.32 10.27 -29.89
CA MET A 221 -34.71 11.66 -29.66
C MET A 221 -35.22 12.35 -30.93
N ALA A 222 -34.61 12.09 -32.09
CA ALA A 222 -35.05 12.65 -33.37
C ALA A 222 -36.45 12.14 -33.77
N VAL A 223 -36.69 10.83 -33.63
CA VAL A 223 -37.99 10.20 -33.95
C VAL A 223 -39.07 10.63 -32.95
N GLY A 224 -38.76 10.65 -31.66
CA GLY A 224 -39.68 11.11 -30.62
C GLY A 224 -40.08 12.58 -30.80
N GLY A 225 -39.12 13.44 -31.10
CA GLY A 225 -39.37 14.85 -31.39
C GLY A 225 -40.28 15.07 -32.60
N LEU A 226 -40.08 14.30 -33.68
CA LEU A 226 -40.93 14.35 -34.87
C LEU A 226 -42.38 13.93 -34.57
N LEU A 227 -42.57 12.84 -33.82
CA LEU A 227 -43.90 12.35 -33.44
C LEU A 227 -44.66 13.34 -32.55
N ILE A 228 -43.96 14.00 -31.62
CA ILE A 228 -44.56 15.04 -30.78
C ILE A 228 -45.00 16.23 -31.66
N LEU A 229 -44.17 16.65 -32.61
CA LEU A 229 -44.49 17.75 -33.53
C LEU A 229 -45.72 17.42 -34.39
N ILE A 230 -45.80 16.20 -34.91
CA ILE A 230 -46.97 15.72 -35.68
C ILE A 230 -48.23 15.71 -34.80
N PHE A 231 -48.13 15.25 -33.55
CA PHE A 231 -49.25 15.26 -32.61
C PHE A 231 -49.78 16.68 -32.37
N PHE A 232 -48.89 17.64 -32.13
CA PHE A 232 -49.28 19.05 -31.96
C PHE A 232 -49.95 19.64 -33.20
N ILE A 233 -49.44 19.34 -34.39
CA ILE A 233 -50.05 19.80 -35.66
C ILE A 233 -51.45 19.20 -35.83
N CYS A 234 -51.62 17.89 -35.58
CA CYS A 234 -52.92 17.23 -35.66
C CYS A 234 -53.93 17.77 -34.63
N SER A 235 -53.50 18.05 -33.39
CA SER A 235 -54.36 18.65 -32.37
C SER A 235 -54.78 20.09 -32.71
N PHE A 236 -53.92 20.86 -33.37
CA PHE A 236 -54.25 22.24 -33.78
C PHE A 236 -55.24 22.27 -34.95
N MET A 237 -55.09 21.36 -35.92
CA MET A 237 -56.02 21.22 -37.06
C MET A 237 -57.40 20.71 -36.63
N GLY A 238 -57.50 19.83 -35.62
CA GLY A 238 -58.77 19.32 -35.12
C GLY A 238 -59.61 20.31 -34.30
N CYS A 239 -59.06 21.48 -33.94
CA CYS A 239 -59.79 22.54 -33.24
C CYS A 239 -60.39 23.60 -34.18
N PHE A 240 -60.21 23.49 -35.50
CA PHE A 240 -60.65 24.50 -36.48
C PHE A 240 -61.93 24.12 -37.24
N ASP A 241 -62.59 23.01 -36.90
CA ASP A 241 -63.91 22.61 -37.41
C ASP A 241 -65.03 22.80 -36.37
#